data_AF-A0A964LIH8-F1
#
_entry.id   AF-A0A964LIH8-F1
#
_cell.length_a   1.000
_cell.length_b   1.000
_cell.length_c   1.000
_cell.angle_alpha   90.00
_cell.angle_beta   90.00
_cell.angle_gamma   90.00
#
_symmetry.space_group_name_H-M   'P 1'
#
loop_
_entity.id
_entity.type
_entity.pdbx_description
1 polymer ?
#
loop_
_entity_poly.entity_id
_entity_poly.type
_entity_poly.pdbx_seq_one_letter_code
_entity_poly.pdbx_strand_id
1 'polypeptide(L)' 'MPTRTDAGGITNKGFDELHKELSSAREPWQNLPWQLSLVQACSEAAKENKPVYMLCRSGHPLGCV' A
#
# COMPACT_ATOMS: atom_id res chain seq x y z
N MET A 1 -20.14 -7.96 -25.57
CA MET A 1 -19.13 -7.94 -24.49
C MET A 1 -18.08 -6.92 -24.88
N PRO A 2 -17.86 -5.83 -24.13
CA PRO A 2 -16.76 -4.92 -24.48
C PRO A 2 -15.44 -5.64 -24.17
N THR A 3 -14.63 -5.82 -25.20
CA THR A 3 -13.29 -6.38 -25.15
C THR A 3 -12.41 -5.47 -24.31
N ARG A 4 -11.79 -6.03 -23.25
CA ARG A 4 -10.78 -5.34 -22.45
C ARG A 4 -9.54 -5.14 -23.32
N THR A 5 -9.49 -3.99 -23.99
CA THR A 5 -8.32 -3.48 -24.69
C THR A 5 -7.18 -3.41 -23.68
N ASP A 6 -6.19 -4.28 -23.90
CA ASP A 6 -4.79 -4.17 -23.53
C ASP A 6 -4.54 -3.66 -22.11
N ALA A 7 -4.19 -4.58 -21.21
CA ALA A 7 -3.51 -4.22 -19.97
C ALA A 7 -2.10 -3.69 -20.32
N GLY A 8 -2.05 -2.49 -20.91
CA GLY A 8 -0.84 -1.72 -21.10
C GLY A 8 -0.29 -1.43 -19.72
N GLY A 9 0.66 -2.26 -19.28
CA GLY A 9 1.35 -2.08 -18.01
C GLY A 9 1.85 -0.65 -17.93
N ILE A 10 1.49 0.03 -16.85
CA ILE A 10 1.97 1.38 -16.58
C ILE A 10 3.50 1.36 -16.53
N THR A 11 4.15 2.25 -17.27
CA THR A 11 5.60 2.42 -17.15
C THR A 11 5.92 3.05 -15.79
N ASN A 12 7.10 2.76 -15.22
CA ASN A 12 7.51 3.31 -13.91
C ASN A 12 7.33 4.83 -13.83
N LYS A 13 7.60 5.55 -14.93
CA LYS A 13 7.39 7.00 -15.02
C LYS A 13 5.91 7.39 -14.93
N GLY A 14 5.04 6.67 -15.64
CA GLY A 14 3.59 6.89 -15.55
C GLY A 14 3.05 6.57 -14.15
N PHE A 15 3.63 5.57 -13.49
CA PHE A 15 3.31 5.24 -12.11
C PHE A 15 3.69 6.38 -11.17
N ASP A 16 4.90 6.93 -11.28
CA ASP A 16 5.36 8.03 -10.42
C ASP A 16 4.49 9.30 -10.58
N GLU A 17 4.10 9.64 -11.81
CA GLU A 17 3.21 10.78 -12.09
C GLU A 17 1.83 10.58 -11.45
N LEU A 18 1.20 9.42 -11.69
CA LEU A 18 -0.11 9.09 -11.12
C LEU A 18 -0.08 8.95 -9.59
N HIS A 19 0.97 8.32 -9.06
CA HIS A 19 1.16 8.16 -7.61
C HIS A 19 1.25 9.54 -6.94
N LYS A 20 1.98 10.49 -7.54
CA LYS A 20 2.10 11.85 -7.02
C LYS A 20 0.77 12.60 -7.01
N GLU A 21 -0.08 12.42 -8.03
CA GLU A 21 -1.41 13.05 -8.06
C GLU A 21 -2.37 12.43 -7.04
N LEU A 22 -2.34 11.11 -6.90
CA LEU A 22 -3.24 10.37 -6.01
C LEU A 22 -2.83 10.48 -4.52
N SER A 23 -1.55 10.67 -4.23
CA SER A 23 -1.01 10.83 -2.86
C SER A 23 -1.07 12.28 -2.35
N SER A 24 -2.05 13.07 -2.81
CA SER A 24 -2.13 14.52 -2.56
C SER A 24 -2.17 14.92 -1.08
N ALA A 25 -2.63 14.03 -0.20
CA ALA A 25 -2.56 14.21 1.24
C ALA A 25 -1.30 13.52 1.79
N ARG A 26 -0.28 14.26 2.20
CA ARG A 26 0.88 13.70 2.94
C ARG A 26 0.50 13.51 4.41
N GLU A 27 -0.24 12.45 4.69
CA GLU A 27 -0.58 12.14 6.07
C GLU A 27 0.58 11.37 6.75
N PRO A 28 0.85 11.60 8.05
CA PRO A 28 1.97 10.97 8.76
C PRO A 28 2.01 9.44 8.69
N TRP A 29 0.83 8.80 8.57
CA TRP A 29 0.72 7.34 8.48
C TRP A 29 1.28 6.77 7.17
N GLN A 30 1.38 7.56 6.09
CA GLN A 30 1.92 7.07 4.80
C GLN A 30 3.42 6.78 4.86
N ASN A 31 4.15 7.47 5.72
CA ASN A 31 5.60 7.32 5.88
C ASN A 31 5.97 6.25 6.91
N LEU A 32 4.99 5.56 7.50
CA LEU A 32 5.27 4.45 8.41
C LEU A 32 5.91 3.30 7.62
N PRO A 33 6.85 2.55 8.22
CA PRO A 33 7.43 1.37 7.60
C PRO A 33 6.40 0.24 7.60
N TRP A 34 5.50 0.27 6.62
CA TRP A 34 4.43 -0.72 6.50
C TRP A 34 4.99 -2.12 6.26
N GLN A 35 4.58 -3.06 7.11
CA GLN A 35 4.93 -4.47 6.99
C GLN A 35 3.70 -5.26 6.52
N LEU A 36 3.88 -6.15 5.55
CA LEU A 36 2.82 -7.05 5.08
C LEU A 36 2.60 -8.24 6.01
N SER A 37 3.63 -8.65 6.74
CA SER A 37 3.58 -9.75 7.71
C SER A 37 3.33 -9.22 9.12
N LEU A 38 2.22 -9.64 9.72
CA LEU A 38 1.90 -9.30 11.11
C LEU A 38 2.96 -9.77 12.10
N VAL A 39 3.52 -10.96 11.87
CA VAL A 39 4.53 -11.56 12.76
C VAL A 39 5.82 -10.73 12.75
N GLN A 40 6.25 -10.28 11.57
CA GLN A 40 7.42 -9.41 11.44
C GLN A 40 7.17 -8.05 12.09
N ALA A 41 6.00 -7.45 11.84
CA ALA A 41 5.61 -6.18 12.45
C ALA A 41 5.63 -6.25 14.00
N CYS A 42 5.07 -7.31 14.58
CA CYS A 42 5.07 -7.52 16.03
C CYS A 42 6.49 -7.72 16.59
N SER A 43 7.35 -8.47 15.88
CA SER A 43 8.74 -8.67 16.29
C SER A 43 9.52 -7.35 16.30
N GLU A 44 9.36 -6.50 15.29
CA GLU A 44 10.01 -5.18 15.24
C GLU A 44 9.47 -4.24 16.32
N ALA A 45 8.15 -4.18 16.48
CA ALA A 45 7.49 -3.40 17.52
C ALA A 45 7.94 -3.80 18.94
N ALA A 46 8.11 -5.10 19.20
CA ALA A 46 8.62 -5.60 20.47
C ALA A 46 10.07 -5.20 20.73
N LYS A 47 10.93 -5.20 19.71
CA LYS A 47 12.34 -4.75 19.83
C LYS A 47 12.44 -3.26 20.11
N GLU A 48 11.59 -2.47 19.47
CA GLU A 48 11.61 -1.00 19.56
C GLU A 48 10.77 -0.44 20.71
N ASN A 49 10.04 -1.30 21.44
CA ASN A 49 9.07 -0.91 22.47
C ASN A 49 8.04 0.10 21.95
N LYS A 50 7.52 -0.16 20.74
CA LYS A 50 6.53 0.68 20.06
C LYS A 50 5.25 -0.12 19.82
N PRO A 51 4.07 0.55 19.80
CA PRO A 51 2.82 -0.12 19.45
C PRO A 51 2.78 -0.49 17.95
N VAL A 52 2.07 -1.57 17.62
CA VAL A 52 1.77 -1.95 16.23
C VAL A 52 0.53 -1.18 15.75
N TYR A 53 0.64 -0.54 14.60
CA TYR A 53 -0.50 0.09 13.92
C TYR A 53 -0.97 -0.80 12.77
N MET A 54 -2.28 -1.06 12.68
CA MET A 54 -2.86 -1.92 11.66
C MET A 54 -3.91 -1.16 10.86
N LEU A 55 -3.69 -1.04 9.55
CA LEU A 55 -4.65 -0.45 8.62
C LEU A 55 -5.47 -1.57 7.96
N CYS A 56 -6.66 -1.83 8.48
CA CYS A 56 -7.59 -2.78 7.88
C CYS A 56 -8.45 -2.06 6.83
N ARG A 57 -8.30 -2.42 5.55
CA ARG A 57 -9.27 -2.01 4.52
C ARG A 57 -10.55 -2.81 4.73
N SER A 58 -11.70 -2.15 4.73
CA SER A 58 -13.01 -2.78 4.87
C SER A 58 -13.32 -3.71 3.68
N GLY A 59 -12.98 -4.98 3.85
CA GLY A 59 -13.68 -6.15 3.30
C GLY A 59 -13.77 -6.34 1.77
N HIS A 60 -13.41 -5.38 0.93
CA HIS A 60 -13.42 -5.56 -0.53
C HIS A 60 -12.00 -5.86 -1.02
N PRO A 61 -11.67 -7.13 -1.33
CA PRO A 61 -10.36 -7.48 -1.85
C PRO A 61 -10.20 -6.86 -3.25
N LEU A 62 -9.44 -5.78 -3.32
CA LEU A 62 -8.96 -5.22 -4.59
C LEU A 62 -7.72 -6.03 -5.00
N GLY A 63 -7.95 -7.20 -5.59
CA GLY A 63 -6.95 -8.00 -6.30
C GLY A 63 -6.12 -8.96 -5.46
N CYS A 64 -5.87 -10.14 -6.02
CA CYS A 64 -4.90 -11.11 -5.52
C CYS A 64 -3.51 -10.83 -6.11
N VAL A 65 -2.50 -10.92 -5.22
CA VAL A 65 -1.03 -11.00 -5.41
C VAL A 65 -0.36 -10.13 -6.47
#